data_AF-A0A2T7A3Y5-F1
#
_entry.id   AF-A0A2T7A3Y5-F1
#
_cell.length_a   1.000
_cell.length_b   1.000
_cell.length_c   1.000
_cell.angle_alpha   90.00
_cell.angle_beta   90.00
_cell.angle_gamma   90.00
#
_symmetry.space_group_name_H-M   'P 1'
#
loop_
_entity.id
_entity.type
_entity.pdbx_description
1 polymer ?
#
loop_
_entity_poly.entity_id
_entity_poly.type
_entity_poly.pdbx_seq_one_letter_code
_entity_poly.pdbx_strand_id
1 'polypeptide(L)'
;MMELEFKFAGTILCLVGLISSLTSGAGIMLQPRNADVDFSQMPDCSSKICVPALDSLLDCGGKITTDCFCRRPNPLVCAWTVSWDCWNRTEAWYDSQCPGKPLVDLTGIPECARSCFNKKNLCKVMTSNCVCSQPKPDCSFSTTACKSADVSSYDAWYTKSCKYNLTTTTSPSTTGLSSNSASDTTTSPASTSKGLSTGAVAGVAIGAAAGGLALGLLLYYCWGPRAPSSDGAAAAPPGPHKIEDSSYPETSPGFTPSMVQQTPLVEAPGS
;
A
#
# COMPACT_ATOMS: atom_id res chain seq x y z
N MET A 1 -29.23 -7.85 44.14
CA MET A 1 -30.19 -7.39 43.10
C MET A 1 -29.71 -6.23 42.20
N MET A 2 -28.78 -5.34 42.59
CA MET A 2 -28.24 -4.28 41.69
C MET A 2 -26.99 -4.69 40.89
N GLU A 3 -26.37 -5.84 41.20
CA GLU A 3 -25.10 -6.27 40.58
C GLU A 3 -25.29 -6.95 39.22
N LEU A 4 -26.50 -7.46 38.93
CA LEU A 4 -26.80 -8.13 37.66
C LEU A 4 -26.95 -7.13 36.50
N GLU A 5 -27.43 -5.92 36.78
CA GLU A 5 -27.66 -4.89 35.76
C GLU A 5 -26.34 -4.29 35.23
N PHE A 6 -25.31 -4.17 36.07
CA PHE A 6 -24.02 -3.64 35.66
C PHE A 6 -23.24 -4.61 34.74
N LYS A 7 -23.39 -5.93 34.94
CA LYS A 7 -22.74 -6.95 34.08
C LYS A 7 -23.44 -7.07 32.72
N PHE A 8 -24.75 -6.83 32.65
CA PHE A 8 -25.47 -6.82 31.38
C PHE A 8 -25.10 -5.59 30.53
N ALA A 9 -24.99 -4.41 31.14
CA ALA A 9 -24.61 -3.18 30.45
C ALA A 9 -23.18 -3.25 29.85
N GLY A 10 -22.21 -3.79 30.60
CA GLY A 10 -20.83 -3.93 30.11
C GLY A 10 -20.69 -4.90 28.93
N THR A 11 -21.47 -5.99 28.92
CA THR A 11 -21.43 -6.97 27.83
C THR A 11 -22.06 -6.41 26.55
N ILE A 12 -23.15 -5.64 26.67
CA ILE A 12 -23.79 -4.98 25.53
C ILE A 12 -22.87 -3.91 24.93
N LEU A 13 -22.16 -3.13 25.75
CA LEU A 13 -21.19 -2.12 25.25
C LEU A 13 -20.00 -2.75 24.49
N CYS A 14 -19.48 -3.91 24.95
CA CYS A 14 -18.46 -4.64 24.19
C CYS A 14 -18.99 -5.19 22.85
N LEU A 15 -20.24 -5.67 22.82
CA LEU A 15 -20.86 -6.21 21.62
C LEU A 15 -21.19 -5.09 20.61
N VAL A 16 -21.66 -3.93 21.07
CA VAL A 16 -21.85 -2.74 20.22
C VAL A 16 -20.51 -2.20 19.73
N GLY A 17 -19.43 -2.26 20.52
CA GLY A 17 -18.08 -1.92 20.06
C GLY A 17 -17.54 -2.86 18.96
N LEU A 18 -17.83 -4.15 19.07
CA LEU A 18 -17.46 -5.14 18.05
C LEU A 18 -18.29 -5.00 16.76
N ILE A 19 -19.60 -4.75 16.88
CA ILE A 19 -20.47 -4.50 15.71
C ILE A 19 -20.12 -3.15 15.06
N SER A 20 -19.80 -2.11 15.82
CA SER A 20 -19.38 -0.81 15.29
C SER A 20 -18.05 -0.89 14.53
N SER A 21 -17.20 -1.86 14.88
CA SER A 21 -15.95 -2.14 14.16
C SER A 21 -16.18 -2.92 12.85
N LEU A 22 -17.28 -3.68 12.76
CA LEU A 22 -17.71 -4.39 11.55
C LEU A 22 -18.53 -3.51 10.61
N THR A 23 -19.26 -2.51 11.13
CA THR A 23 -20.02 -1.52 10.33
C THR A 23 -19.22 -0.25 10.05
N SER A 24 -18.10 -0.02 10.73
CA SER A 24 -16.99 0.80 10.22
C SER A 24 -16.19 0.03 9.17
N GLY A 25 -16.90 -0.71 8.30
CA GLY A 25 -16.50 -0.76 6.91
C GLY A 25 -16.58 0.67 6.42
N ALA A 26 -15.52 1.45 6.68
CA ALA A 26 -15.20 2.65 5.94
C ALA A 26 -15.47 2.23 4.50
N GLY A 27 -16.58 2.75 3.95
CA GLY A 27 -16.98 2.39 2.61
C GLY A 27 -15.74 2.67 1.79
N ILE A 28 -15.09 1.60 1.33
CA ILE A 28 -14.09 1.72 0.29
C ILE A 28 -14.96 2.16 -0.86
N MET A 29 -15.22 3.46 -0.94
CA MET A 29 -15.68 4.11 -2.14
C MET A 29 -14.59 3.74 -3.11
N LEU A 30 -14.87 2.71 -3.90
CA LEU A 30 -14.01 2.28 -4.98
C LEU A 30 -13.93 3.51 -5.86
N GLN A 31 -12.86 4.27 -5.66
CA GLN A 31 -12.60 5.49 -6.41
C GLN A 31 -12.68 5.08 -7.87
N PRO A 32 -13.45 5.79 -8.71
CA PRO A 32 -13.63 5.40 -10.10
C PRO A 32 -12.25 5.26 -10.73
N ARG A 33 -11.88 4.04 -11.17
CA ARG A 33 -10.53 3.76 -11.69
C ARG A 33 -10.14 4.65 -12.87
N ASN A 34 -11.11 5.23 -13.57
CA ASN A 34 -10.89 6.12 -14.70
C ASN A 34 -11.08 7.60 -14.37
N ALA A 35 -11.10 7.99 -13.09
CA ALA A 35 -11.08 9.40 -12.72
C ALA A 35 -9.70 10.01 -12.98
N ASP A 36 -9.66 11.29 -13.34
CA ASP A 36 -8.43 12.08 -13.42
C ASP A 36 -7.80 12.17 -12.02
N VAL A 37 -6.47 12.13 -11.94
CA VAL A 37 -5.76 12.29 -10.66
C VAL A 37 -5.90 13.73 -10.17
N ASP A 38 -6.28 13.91 -8.90
CA ASP A 38 -6.40 15.23 -8.30
C ASP A 38 -5.06 15.72 -7.74
N PHE A 39 -4.33 16.47 -8.56
CA PHE A 39 -3.07 17.10 -8.19
C PHE A 39 -3.24 18.38 -7.34
N SER A 40 -4.47 18.87 -7.11
CA SER A 40 -4.68 20.11 -6.34
C SER A 40 -4.29 19.96 -4.86
N GLN A 41 -4.34 18.74 -4.34
CA GLN A 41 -3.94 18.40 -2.97
C GLN A 41 -2.49 17.93 -2.88
N MET A 42 -1.76 17.84 -4.00
CA MET A 42 -0.35 17.46 -3.99
C MET A 42 0.46 18.59 -3.34
N PRO A 43 1.37 18.30 -2.38
CA PRO A 43 2.16 19.34 -1.72
C PRO A 43 2.90 20.24 -2.71
N ASP A 44 2.81 21.56 -2.52
CA ASP A 44 3.40 22.59 -3.41
C ASP A 44 4.88 22.35 -3.74
N CYS A 45 5.64 21.87 -2.76
CA CYS A 45 7.05 21.57 -2.89
C CYS A 45 7.34 20.44 -3.89
N SER A 46 6.39 19.53 -4.15
CA SER A 46 6.49 18.49 -5.17
C SER A 46 5.69 18.81 -6.43
N SER A 47 4.49 19.41 -6.30
CA SER A 47 3.61 19.67 -7.44
C SER A 47 4.25 20.59 -8.48
N LYS A 48 4.99 21.61 -8.04
CA LYS A 48 5.75 22.54 -8.91
C LYS A 48 6.78 21.85 -9.79
N ILE A 49 7.35 20.74 -9.35
CA ILE A 49 8.38 19.99 -10.08
C ILE A 49 7.72 18.86 -10.88
N CYS A 50 6.80 18.13 -10.26
CA CYS A 50 6.22 16.94 -10.83
C CYS A 50 5.16 17.23 -11.89
N VAL A 51 4.15 18.05 -11.59
CA VAL A 51 2.98 18.22 -12.48
C VAL A 51 3.39 18.57 -13.93
N PRO A 52 4.37 19.47 -14.17
CA PRO A 52 4.83 19.76 -15.53
C PRO A 52 5.53 18.59 -16.24
N ALA A 53 6.14 17.66 -15.50
CA ALA A 53 6.92 16.56 -16.02
C ALA A 53 6.13 15.24 -16.14
N LEU A 54 5.04 15.09 -15.39
CA LEU A 54 4.30 13.82 -15.27
C LEU A 54 3.69 13.35 -16.59
N ASP A 55 3.21 14.27 -17.44
CA ASP A 55 2.60 13.92 -18.72
C ASP A 55 3.60 13.18 -19.63
N SER A 56 4.82 13.70 -19.73
CA SER A 56 5.91 13.09 -20.51
C SER A 56 6.51 11.86 -19.85
N LEU A 57 6.56 11.84 -18.51
CA LEU A 57 7.21 10.77 -17.75
C LEU A 57 6.38 9.49 -17.72
N LEU A 58 5.06 9.62 -17.55
CA LEU A 58 4.20 8.46 -17.29
C LEU A 58 3.66 7.83 -18.56
N ASP A 59 3.63 8.53 -19.69
CA ASP A 59 3.04 8.03 -20.94
C ASP A 59 1.62 7.48 -20.71
N CYS A 60 0.78 8.27 -20.04
CA CYS A 60 -0.63 7.96 -19.78
C CYS A 60 -1.55 8.41 -20.92
N GLY A 61 -0.99 8.90 -22.03
CA GLY A 61 -1.71 9.72 -23.01
C GLY A 61 -1.99 11.12 -22.46
N GLY A 62 -2.78 11.93 -23.18
CA GLY A 62 -3.02 13.34 -22.83
C GLY A 62 -3.85 13.60 -21.56
N LYS A 63 -4.18 12.58 -20.77
CA LYS A 63 -4.82 12.70 -19.46
C LYS A 63 -4.29 11.65 -18.49
N ILE A 64 -3.87 12.08 -17.31
CA ILE A 64 -3.36 11.18 -16.27
C ILE A 64 -4.54 10.68 -15.43
N THR A 65 -5.05 9.50 -15.77
CA THR A 65 -6.06 8.81 -14.97
C THR A 65 -5.43 8.13 -13.76
N THR A 66 -6.22 7.94 -12.71
CA THR A 66 -5.85 7.21 -11.49
C THR A 66 -5.39 5.78 -11.81
N ASP A 67 -6.06 5.03 -12.67
CA ASP A 67 -5.61 3.68 -13.06
C ASP A 67 -4.23 3.69 -13.71
N CYS A 68 -3.96 4.64 -14.63
CA CYS A 68 -2.65 4.73 -15.24
C CYS A 68 -1.59 5.11 -14.20
N PHE A 69 -1.83 6.18 -13.45
CA PHE A 69 -0.91 6.74 -12.46
C PHE A 69 -0.55 5.73 -11.37
N CYS A 70 -1.55 5.08 -10.78
CA CYS A 70 -1.36 4.15 -9.67
C CYS A 70 -0.72 2.81 -10.08
N ARG A 71 -0.76 2.46 -11.37
CA ARG A 71 -0.09 1.25 -11.89
C ARG A 71 1.36 1.49 -12.29
N ARG A 72 1.82 2.74 -12.35
CA ARG A 72 3.23 3.00 -12.62
C ARG A 72 4.09 2.56 -11.43
N PRO A 73 5.26 1.95 -11.65
CA PRO A 73 6.15 1.56 -10.56
C PRO A 73 6.68 2.75 -9.76
N ASN A 74 6.86 3.91 -10.39
CA ASN A 74 7.45 5.11 -9.77
C ASN A 74 6.84 6.43 -10.26
N PRO A 75 5.51 6.64 -10.13
CA PRO A 75 4.86 7.85 -10.59
C PRO A 75 5.40 9.13 -9.94
N LEU A 76 6.07 9.05 -8.79
CA LEU A 76 6.61 10.20 -8.07
C LEU A 76 8.13 10.36 -8.18
N VAL A 77 8.81 9.73 -9.14
CA VAL A 77 10.28 9.87 -9.28
C VAL A 77 10.75 11.33 -9.37
N CYS A 78 9.94 12.21 -9.96
CA CYS A 78 10.16 13.66 -10.02
C CYS A 78 10.22 14.34 -8.64
N ALA A 79 9.52 13.80 -7.64
CA ALA A 79 9.49 14.35 -6.29
C ALA A 79 10.69 13.88 -5.46
N TRP A 80 11.52 12.96 -5.94
CA TRP A 80 12.65 12.45 -5.15
C TRP A 80 13.71 13.52 -4.81
N THR A 81 13.77 14.60 -5.59
CA THR A 81 14.71 15.71 -5.39
C THR A 81 14.28 16.71 -4.32
N VAL A 82 13.06 16.59 -3.79
CA VAL A 82 12.53 17.49 -2.75
C VAL A 82 13.06 17.13 -1.36
N SER A 83 12.79 17.98 -0.36
CA SER A 83 13.13 17.67 1.02
C SER A 83 12.40 16.41 1.51
N TRP A 84 13.00 15.68 2.44
CA TRP A 84 12.44 14.45 2.99
C TRP A 84 11.03 14.63 3.59
N ASP A 85 10.81 15.75 4.29
CA ASP A 85 9.50 16.12 4.83
C ASP A 85 8.45 16.32 3.72
N CYS A 86 8.83 16.98 2.63
CA CYS A 86 7.97 17.13 1.47
C CYS A 86 7.69 15.77 0.79
N TRP A 87 8.71 14.93 0.62
CA TRP A 87 8.56 13.58 0.06
C TRP A 87 7.53 12.76 0.86
N ASN A 88 7.61 12.75 2.19
CA ASN A 88 6.68 12.00 3.03
C ASN A 88 5.23 12.50 2.90
N ARG A 89 5.01 13.82 2.78
CA ARG A 89 3.66 14.35 2.52
C ARG A 89 3.17 13.97 1.12
N THR A 90 4.06 13.95 0.14
CA THR A 90 3.74 13.56 -1.23
C THR A 90 3.41 12.06 -1.33
N GLU A 91 4.13 11.21 -0.61
CA GLU A 91 3.78 9.79 -0.42
C GLU A 91 2.40 9.65 0.24
N ALA A 92 2.13 10.39 1.32
CA ALA A 92 0.82 10.34 1.97
C ALA A 92 -0.32 10.79 1.05
N TRP A 93 -0.08 11.80 0.22
CA TRP A 93 -1.03 12.20 -0.83
C TRP A 93 -1.19 11.10 -1.88
N TYR A 94 -0.10 10.50 -2.38
CA TYR A 94 -0.15 9.38 -3.33
C TYR A 94 -0.95 8.20 -2.77
N ASP A 95 -0.80 7.90 -1.49
CA ASP A 95 -1.55 6.88 -0.76
C ASP A 95 -3.05 7.15 -0.77
N SER A 96 -3.45 8.42 -0.72
CA SER A 96 -4.86 8.83 -0.82
C SER A 96 -5.43 8.70 -2.24
N GLN A 97 -4.60 8.90 -3.27
CA GLN A 97 -5.00 8.77 -4.68
C GLN A 97 -5.00 7.32 -5.17
N CYS A 98 -4.16 6.48 -4.56
CA CYS A 98 -3.90 5.10 -4.97
C CYS A 98 -4.14 4.10 -3.83
N PRO A 99 -5.39 3.97 -3.35
CA PRO A 99 -5.72 2.98 -2.33
C PRO A 99 -5.44 1.57 -2.87
N GLY A 100 -4.69 0.77 -2.10
CA GLY A 100 -4.33 -0.59 -2.50
C GLY A 100 -3.20 -0.68 -3.53
N LYS A 101 -2.35 0.35 -3.64
CA LYS A 101 -1.10 0.29 -4.41
C LYS A 101 -0.30 -1.00 -4.11
N PRO A 102 0.33 -1.61 -5.12
CA PRO A 102 1.07 -2.84 -4.92
C PRO A 102 2.30 -2.61 -4.04
N LEU A 103 2.41 -3.42 -2.98
CA LEU A 103 3.65 -3.59 -2.26
C LEU A 103 4.70 -4.16 -3.22
N VAL A 104 5.94 -3.70 -3.09
CA VAL A 104 7.01 -4.25 -3.92
C VAL A 104 7.25 -5.70 -3.48
N ASP A 105 7.29 -6.60 -4.45
CA ASP A 105 7.60 -8.00 -4.15
C ASP A 105 9.12 -8.16 -3.98
N LEU A 106 9.56 -8.29 -2.73
CA LEU A 106 10.97 -8.53 -2.39
C LEU A 106 11.36 -10.01 -2.57
N THR A 107 10.43 -10.87 -3.00
CA THR A 107 10.72 -12.26 -3.33
C THR A 107 11.64 -12.31 -4.55
N GLY A 108 12.82 -12.92 -4.38
CA GLY A 108 13.85 -12.97 -5.42
C GLY A 108 15.01 -11.99 -5.23
N ILE A 109 14.94 -11.07 -4.25
CA ILE A 109 16.12 -10.30 -3.84
C ILE A 109 17.01 -11.18 -2.96
N PRO A 110 18.31 -11.34 -3.30
CA PRO A 110 19.28 -12.03 -2.46
C PRO A 110 19.35 -11.41 -1.06
N GLU A 111 19.53 -12.24 -0.02
CA GLU A 111 19.54 -11.75 1.37
C GLU A 111 20.59 -10.67 1.63
N CYS A 112 21.76 -10.79 1.01
CA CYS A 112 22.82 -9.79 1.12
C CYS A 112 22.37 -8.39 0.66
N ALA A 113 21.52 -8.32 -0.37
CA ALA A 113 21.04 -7.08 -0.98
C ALA A 113 19.82 -6.49 -0.26
N ARG A 114 19.10 -7.29 0.54
CA ARG A 114 17.98 -6.79 1.36
C ARG A 114 18.45 -5.71 2.33
N SER A 115 19.67 -5.85 2.85
CA SER A 115 20.28 -4.87 3.76
C SER A 115 20.50 -3.49 3.11
N CYS A 116 20.59 -3.41 1.78
CA CYS A 116 20.71 -2.13 1.07
C CYS A 116 19.50 -1.23 1.26
N PHE A 117 18.31 -1.81 1.44
CA PHE A 117 17.07 -1.07 1.69
C PHE A 117 16.93 -0.64 3.16
N ASN A 118 17.56 -1.38 4.07
CA ASN A 118 17.43 -1.15 5.51
C ASN A 118 18.30 0.00 6.02
N LYS A 119 19.32 0.43 5.26
CA LYS A 119 20.38 1.27 5.83
C LYS A 119 19.94 2.67 6.26
N LYS A 120 18.81 3.24 5.82
CA LYS A 120 18.36 4.60 6.25
C LYS A 120 16.86 4.92 6.09
N ASN A 121 15.91 4.12 6.60
CA ASN A 121 14.48 4.51 6.67
C ASN A 121 13.89 5.12 5.37
N LEU A 122 14.42 4.73 4.21
CA LEU A 122 14.17 5.44 2.95
C LEU A 122 12.76 5.21 2.43
N CYS A 123 12.09 4.19 2.94
CA CYS A 123 10.68 3.93 2.72
C CYS A 123 10.06 3.51 4.04
N LYS A 124 9.12 4.31 4.56
CA LYS A 124 8.35 3.91 5.75
C LYS A 124 7.53 2.65 5.47
N VAL A 125 7.05 2.52 4.23
CA VAL A 125 6.35 1.33 3.71
C VAL A 125 7.02 0.97 2.38
N MET A 126 7.35 -0.31 2.18
CA MET A 126 8.02 -0.82 0.97
C MET A 126 7.04 -0.89 -0.21
N THR A 127 6.57 0.28 -0.65
CA THR A 127 5.70 0.44 -1.80
C THR A 127 6.55 0.44 -3.07
N SER A 128 5.96 0.03 -4.19
CA SER A 128 6.66 0.09 -5.48
C SER A 128 7.14 1.53 -5.77
N ASN A 129 6.27 2.53 -5.56
CA ASN A 129 6.63 3.94 -5.78
C ASN A 129 7.84 4.37 -4.96
N CYS A 130 7.84 4.08 -3.65
CA CYS A 130 8.92 4.52 -2.80
C CYS A 130 10.25 3.86 -3.17
N VAL A 131 10.26 2.56 -3.43
CA VAL A 131 11.47 1.82 -3.77
C VAL A 131 12.01 2.21 -5.14
N CYS A 132 11.12 2.39 -6.13
CA CYS A 132 11.48 2.62 -7.51
C CYS A 132 11.69 4.11 -7.88
N SER A 133 11.32 5.04 -7.00
CA SER A 133 11.58 6.48 -7.18
C SER A 133 12.98 6.90 -6.75
N GLN A 134 13.69 6.04 -6.01
CA GLN A 134 15.04 6.35 -5.54
C GLN A 134 16.08 5.97 -6.60
N PRO A 135 17.26 6.59 -6.56
CA PRO A 135 18.45 6.01 -7.16
C PRO A 135 18.60 4.58 -6.63
N LYS A 136 18.79 3.63 -7.56
CA LYS A 136 19.03 2.22 -7.21
C LYS A 136 20.10 2.15 -6.12
N PRO A 137 19.79 1.60 -4.92
CA PRO A 137 20.79 1.46 -3.87
C PRO A 137 22.02 0.73 -4.39
N ASP A 138 23.20 1.30 -4.12
CA ASP A 138 24.46 0.67 -4.50
C ASP A 138 24.76 -0.50 -3.56
N CYS A 139 24.39 -1.70 -4.00
CA CYS A 139 24.70 -2.96 -3.37
C CYS A 139 26.03 -3.56 -3.85
N SER A 140 26.95 -2.75 -4.39
CA SER A 140 28.25 -3.26 -4.82
C SER A 140 29.04 -3.85 -3.64
N PHE A 141 29.98 -4.73 -3.98
CA PHE A 141 30.83 -5.48 -3.04
C PHE A 141 31.58 -4.63 -2.01
N SER A 142 31.79 -3.34 -2.29
CA SER A 142 32.53 -2.45 -1.38
C SER A 142 31.69 -2.03 -0.17
N THR A 143 30.36 -2.05 -0.28
CA THR A 143 29.43 -1.59 0.76
C THR A 143 28.62 -2.72 1.39
N THR A 144 28.60 -3.90 0.76
CA THR A 144 27.86 -5.08 1.18
C THR A 144 28.65 -6.38 0.96
N ALA A 145 28.26 -7.45 1.65
CA ALA A 145 28.84 -8.79 1.48
C ALA A 145 28.26 -9.57 0.28
N CYS A 146 27.61 -8.89 -0.68
CA CYS A 146 27.02 -9.56 -1.84
C CYS A 146 28.06 -10.11 -2.80
N LYS A 147 27.81 -11.29 -3.37
CA LYS A 147 28.63 -11.82 -4.48
C LYS A 147 28.19 -11.21 -5.81
N SER A 148 29.02 -11.36 -6.86
CA SER A 148 28.73 -10.76 -8.19
C SER A 148 27.44 -11.30 -8.77
N ALA A 149 27.22 -12.61 -8.63
CA ALA A 149 25.99 -13.26 -9.04
C ALA A 149 24.74 -12.72 -8.32
N ASP A 150 24.87 -12.36 -7.04
CA ASP A 150 23.78 -11.76 -6.26
C ASP A 150 23.50 -10.33 -6.71
N VAL A 151 24.55 -9.54 -6.98
CA VAL A 151 24.41 -8.19 -7.53
C VAL A 151 23.72 -8.21 -8.89
N SER A 152 24.08 -9.16 -9.78
CA SER A 152 23.39 -9.33 -11.07
C SER A 152 21.93 -9.74 -10.91
N SER A 153 21.63 -10.61 -9.95
CA SER A 153 20.25 -11.03 -9.66
C SER A 153 19.41 -9.87 -9.11
N TYR A 154 20.00 -9.06 -8.24
CA TYR A 154 19.41 -7.82 -7.73
C TYR A 154 19.15 -6.81 -8.84
N ASP A 155 20.10 -6.60 -9.75
CA ASP A 155 19.96 -5.67 -10.87
C ASP A 155 18.85 -6.09 -11.84
N ALA A 156 18.75 -7.40 -12.11
CA ALA A 156 17.66 -7.97 -12.90
C ALA A 156 16.31 -7.78 -12.20
N TRP A 157 16.23 -8.04 -10.90
CA TRP A 157 15.03 -7.79 -10.09
C TRP A 157 14.63 -6.32 -10.09
N TYR A 158 15.57 -5.40 -9.87
CA TYR A 158 15.31 -3.95 -9.83
C TYR A 158 14.84 -3.46 -11.19
N THR A 159 15.50 -3.90 -12.26
CA THR A 159 15.06 -3.60 -13.64
C THR A 159 13.66 -4.12 -13.88
N LYS A 160 13.35 -5.36 -13.52
CA LYS A 160 12.01 -5.93 -13.71
C LYS A 160 10.93 -5.22 -12.90
N SER A 161 11.23 -4.84 -11.66
CA SER A 161 10.26 -4.28 -10.72
C SER A 161 10.06 -2.77 -10.90
N CYS A 162 11.14 -2.05 -11.20
CA CYS A 162 11.17 -0.59 -11.24
C CYS A 162 11.35 0.01 -12.64
N LYS A 163 11.99 -0.69 -13.59
CA LYS A 163 12.02 -0.25 -14.98
C LYS A 163 10.82 -0.84 -15.70
N TYR A 164 9.87 0.03 -16.01
CA TYR A 164 8.72 -0.33 -16.81
C TYR A 164 9.17 -0.81 -18.20
N ASN A 165 8.92 -2.07 -18.54
CA ASN A 165 8.85 -2.50 -19.93
C ASN A 165 7.46 -2.08 -20.44
N LEU A 166 7.39 -0.97 -21.19
CA LEU A 166 6.17 -0.48 -21.87
C LEU A 166 5.44 -1.56 -22.68
N THR A 167 6.12 -2.66 -22.99
CA THR A 167 5.70 -3.69 -23.94
C THR A 167 4.70 -4.72 -23.41
N THR A 168 4.31 -4.69 -22.13
CA THR A 168 3.50 -5.80 -21.54
C THR A 168 2.12 -5.41 -21.02
N THR A 169 1.54 -4.30 -21.46
CA THR A 169 0.11 -4.06 -21.27
C THR A 169 -0.67 -4.75 -22.38
N THR A 170 -0.69 -6.09 -22.36
CA THR A 170 -1.79 -6.84 -22.98
C THR A 170 -2.97 -6.70 -22.03
N SER A 171 -3.67 -5.57 -22.13
CA SER A 171 -4.98 -5.42 -21.52
C SER A 171 -5.85 -6.58 -22.04
N PRO A 172 -6.50 -7.39 -21.19
CA PRO A 172 -7.52 -8.30 -21.67
C PRO A 172 -8.68 -7.45 -22.20
N SER A 173 -8.62 -7.13 -23.49
CA SER A 173 -9.69 -6.44 -24.19
C SER A 173 -10.91 -7.33 -24.15
N THR A 174 -11.86 -6.96 -23.29
CA THR A 174 -13.17 -7.55 -23.17
C THR A 174 -13.81 -7.55 -24.56
N THR A 175 -13.99 -8.74 -25.12
CA THR A 175 -14.73 -8.99 -26.36
C THR A 175 -16.16 -8.48 -26.19
N GLY A 176 -16.43 -7.30 -26.76
CA GLY A 176 -17.75 -6.68 -26.85
C GLY A 176 -18.09 -6.44 -28.33
N LEU A 177 -18.93 -7.32 -28.85
CA LEU A 177 -19.40 -7.47 -30.22
C LEU A 177 -20.07 -6.19 -30.78
N SER A 178 -19.73 -5.78 -32.02
CA SER A 178 -20.68 -5.21 -32.97
C SER A 178 -20.16 -5.27 -34.41
N SER A 179 -20.96 -5.95 -35.25
CA SER A 179 -20.83 -6.13 -36.69
C SER A 179 -20.86 -4.81 -37.46
N ASN A 180 -20.07 -4.71 -38.54
CA ASN A 180 -20.62 -4.69 -39.90
C ASN A 180 -19.53 -4.80 -40.99
N SER A 181 -19.78 -5.78 -41.85
CA SER A 181 -19.37 -6.06 -43.24
C SER A 181 -18.48 -5.06 -44.01
N ALA A 182 -17.38 -5.59 -44.58
CA ALA A 182 -17.16 -5.63 -46.03
C ALA A 182 -16.00 -6.59 -46.36
N SER A 183 -16.18 -7.36 -47.43
CA SER A 183 -15.31 -8.42 -47.95
C SER A 183 -13.88 -7.99 -48.23
N ASP A 184 -12.90 -8.87 -47.98
CA ASP A 184 -11.95 -9.29 -49.01
C ASP A 184 -11.17 -10.56 -48.61
N THR A 185 -10.68 -11.23 -49.64
CA THR A 185 -10.44 -12.68 -49.75
C THR A 185 -9.01 -13.09 -49.38
N THR A 186 -8.87 -14.31 -48.85
CA THR A 186 -7.71 -15.25 -48.92
C THR A 186 -6.52 -15.13 -47.95
N THR A 187 -6.45 -16.04 -46.97
CA THR A 187 -5.54 -17.23 -46.91
C THR A 187 -5.24 -17.59 -45.44
N SER A 188 -5.73 -18.76 -45.02
CA SER A 188 -5.59 -19.30 -43.66
C SER A 188 -4.17 -19.70 -43.28
N PRO A 189 -3.82 -19.53 -41.99
CA PRO A 189 -3.24 -20.65 -41.25
C PRO A 189 -4.05 -20.97 -39.97
N ALA A 190 -4.12 -22.26 -39.68
CA ALA A 190 -4.93 -22.87 -38.63
C ALA A 190 -4.58 -22.33 -37.23
N SER A 191 -5.57 -21.74 -36.55
CA SER A 191 -5.49 -21.33 -35.15
C SER A 191 -5.95 -22.48 -34.23
N THR A 192 -5.01 -23.03 -33.47
CA THR A 192 -5.28 -23.97 -32.37
C THR A 192 -5.69 -23.17 -31.13
N SER A 193 -6.98 -23.21 -30.76
CA SER A 193 -7.50 -22.61 -29.53
C SER A 193 -7.16 -23.49 -28.32
N LYS A 194 -6.18 -23.06 -27.50
CA LYS A 194 -5.93 -23.64 -26.18
C LYS A 194 -6.88 -23.02 -25.15
N GLY A 195 -7.66 -23.88 -24.52
CA GLY A 195 -8.67 -23.55 -23.51
C GLY A 195 -8.10 -22.84 -22.27
N LEU A 196 -8.94 -21.98 -21.70
CA LEU A 196 -8.69 -21.27 -20.44
C LEU A 196 -8.87 -22.24 -19.27
N SER A 197 -7.79 -22.37 -18.50
CA SER A 197 -7.67 -23.25 -17.34
C SER A 197 -8.67 -22.88 -16.24
N THR A 198 -9.54 -23.83 -15.92
CA THR A 198 -10.60 -23.84 -14.89
C THR A 198 -10.04 -23.89 -13.45
N GLY A 199 -8.93 -23.20 -13.18
CA GLY A 199 -8.14 -23.38 -11.96
C GLY A 199 -8.47 -22.45 -10.78
N ALA A 200 -9.20 -21.34 -10.98
CA ALA A 200 -9.30 -20.29 -9.97
C ALA A 200 -10.63 -20.26 -9.17
N VAL A 201 -11.65 -21.04 -9.56
CA VAL A 201 -13.01 -20.95 -8.98
C VAL A 201 -13.22 -21.91 -7.79
N ALA A 202 -12.30 -22.85 -7.53
CA ALA A 202 -12.47 -23.86 -6.48
C ALA A 202 -12.08 -23.39 -5.05
N GLY A 203 -11.46 -22.22 -4.89
CA GLY A 203 -10.85 -21.82 -3.60
C GLY A 203 -11.79 -21.17 -2.57
N VAL A 204 -12.94 -20.62 -2.98
CA VAL A 204 -13.77 -19.80 -2.08
C VAL A 204 -14.82 -20.61 -1.32
N ALA A 205 -15.26 -21.75 -1.86
CA ALA A 205 -16.35 -22.53 -1.26
C ALA A 205 -15.97 -23.21 0.07
N ILE A 206 -14.70 -23.56 0.28
CA ILE A 206 -14.26 -24.33 1.46
C ILE A 206 -14.05 -23.41 2.68
N GLY A 207 -13.66 -22.15 2.46
CA GLY A 207 -13.39 -21.20 3.55
C GLY A 207 -14.63 -20.80 4.35
N ALA A 208 -15.78 -20.68 3.70
CA ALA A 208 -17.02 -20.25 4.36
C ALA A 208 -17.57 -21.29 5.35
N ALA A 209 -17.44 -22.58 5.05
CA ALA A 209 -17.95 -23.64 5.91
C ALA A 209 -17.13 -23.78 7.21
N ALA A 210 -15.79 -23.71 7.12
CA ALA A 210 -14.92 -23.79 8.28
C ALA A 210 -15.03 -22.55 9.19
N GLY A 211 -15.09 -21.35 8.59
CA GLY A 211 -15.24 -20.10 9.33
C GLY A 211 -16.58 -20.02 10.08
N GLY A 212 -17.68 -20.46 9.46
CA GLY A 212 -19.01 -20.46 10.08
C GLY A 212 -19.11 -21.40 11.29
N LEU A 213 -18.50 -22.58 11.22
CA LEU A 213 -18.50 -23.56 12.32
C LEU A 213 -17.72 -23.04 13.54
N ALA A 214 -16.55 -22.44 13.33
CA ALA A 214 -15.75 -21.88 14.42
C ALA A 214 -16.47 -20.71 15.12
N LEU A 215 -17.09 -19.81 14.35
CA LEU A 215 -17.84 -18.68 14.90
C LEU A 215 -19.11 -19.14 15.64
N GLY A 216 -19.80 -20.14 15.10
CA GLY A 216 -20.99 -20.73 15.72
C GLY A 216 -20.70 -21.40 17.07
N LEU A 217 -19.60 -22.16 17.16
CA LEU A 217 -19.16 -22.78 18.42
C LEU A 217 -18.76 -21.75 19.47
N LEU A 218 -18.08 -20.67 19.06
CA LEU A 218 -17.70 -19.58 19.95
C LEU A 218 -18.93 -18.90 20.56
N LEU A 219 -19.93 -18.59 19.74
CA LEU A 219 -21.18 -17.97 20.20
C LEU A 219 -21.97 -18.91 21.11
N TYR A 220 -22.02 -20.20 20.78
CA TYR A 220 -22.69 -21.20 21.62
C TYR A 220 -22.05 -21.31 23.01
N TYR A 221 -20.72 -21.29 23.10
CA TYR A 221 -20.01 -21.38 24.39
C TYR A 221 -20.17 -20.09 25.21
N CYS A 222 -20.19 -18.92 24.57
CA CYS A 222 -20.43 -17.64 25.23
C CYS A 222 -21.87 -17.47 25.74
N TRP A 223 -22.84 -18.16 25.13
CA TRP A 223 -24.25 -18.17 25.53
C TRP A 223 -24.66 -19.42 26.31
N GLY A 224 -23.69 -20.26 26.70
CA GLY A 224 -23.94 -21.43 27.52
C GLY A 224 -24.73 -21.07 28.79
N PRO A 225 -25.60 -21.99 29.26
CA PRO A 225 -26.57 -21.72 30.32
C PRO A 225 -25.85 -21.30 31.60
N ARG A 226 -25.93 -19.99 31.91
CA ARG A 226 -25.47 -19.46 33.20
C ARG A 226 -26.27 -20.14 34.29
N ALA A 227 -25.57 -20.92 35.11
CA ALA A 227 -26.15 -21.49 36.33
C ALA A 227 -26.76 -20.35 37.18
N PRO A 228 -27.92 -20.59 37.82
CA PRO A 228 -28.55 -19.62 38.70
C PRO A 228 -27.63 -19.35 39.89
N SER A 229 -26.93 -18.22 39.86
CA SER A 229 -26.10 -17.76 40.97
C SER A 229 -27.02 -17.32 42.11
N SER A 230 -26.98 -18.05 43.22
CA SER A 230 -27.60 -17.65 44.48
C SER A 230 -26.87 -16.42 45.03
N ASP A 231 -27.61 -15.32 45.17
CA ASP A 231 -27.15 -14.02 45.70
C ASP A 231 -26.53 -14.14 47.10
N GLY A 232 -25.45 -13.39 47.34
CA GLY A 232 -24.84 -13.27 48.68
C GLY A 232 -23.78 -12.18 48.82
N ALA A 233 -24.24 -11.00 49.27
CA ALA A 233 -23.56 -10.05 50.16
C ALA A 233 -22.72 -8.86 49.62
N ALA A 234 -23.20 -7.68 50.05
CA ALA A 234 -22.50 -6.51 50.60
C ALA A 234 -21.61 -5.63 49.69
N ALA A 235 -22.20 -4.53 49.23
CA ALA A 235 -21.54 -3.38 48.60
C ALA A 235 -20.83 -2.48 49.63
N ALA A 236 -19.62 -2.03 49.32
CA ALA A 236 -18.90 -0.93 49.98
C ALA A 236 -18.69 0.25 49.00
N PRO A 237 -18.69 1.51 49.48
CA PRO A 237 -18.66 2.70 48.61
C PRO A 237 -17.26 3.07 48.07
N PRO A 238 -17.15 3.69 46.88
CA PRO A 238 -15.89 4.07 46.26
C PRO A 238 -15.33 5.40 46.79
N GLY A 239 -14.03 5.42 47.08
CA GLY A 239 -13.27 6.62 47.46
C GLY A 239 -12.77 7.42 46.26
N PRO A 240 -12.41 8.72 46.45
CA PRO A 240 -12.04 9.64 45.38
C PRO A 240 -10.56 9.49 44.98
N HIS A 241 -10.31 9.29 43.69
CA HIS A 241 -8.94 9.28 43.15
C HIS A 241 -8.44 10.70 42.85
N LYS A 242 -7.28 10.99 43.43
CA LYS A 242 -6.47 12.21 43.35
C LYS A 242 -5.76 12.23 41.99
N ILE A 243 -5.92 13.31 41.24
CA ILE A 243 -5.20 13.58 39.98
C ILE A 243 -3.80 14.02 40.36
N GLU A 244 -2.80 13.24 39.97
CA GLU A 244 -1.38 13.55 40.16
C GLU A 244 -0.81 14.08 38.84
N ASP A 245 -0.37 15.33 38.91
CA ASP A 245 0.26 16.15 37.88
C ASP A 245 1.72 15.69 37.73
N SER A 246 2.15 15.34 36.50
CA SER A 246 3.51 14.86 36.23
C SER A 246 4.14 15.61 35.06
N SER A 247 4.83 16.68 35.44
CA SER A 247 6.20 17.06 35.07
C SER A 247 6.78 16.58 33.72
N TYR A 248 6.92 17.53 32.79
CA TYR A 248 8.05 17.66 31.85
C TYR A 248 9.41 17.53 32.56
N PRO A 249 10.52 17.06 31.93
CA PRO A 249 11.06 17.68 30.70
C PRO A 249 11.83 16.75 29.73
N GLU A 250 11.94 17.12 28.45
CA GLU A 250 13.22 16.88 27.73
C GLU A 250 13.42 17.86 26.57
N THR A 251 14.44 18.70 26.73
CA THR A 251 14.90 19.73 25.82
C THR A 251 15.81 19.09 24.78
N SER A 252 15.37 19.05 23.51
CA SER A 252 16.17 18.53 22.40
C SER A 252 17.24 19.56 21.97
N PRO A 253 18.53 19.18 21.78
CA PRO A 253 19.58 20.11 21.39
C PRO A 253 19.42 20.62 19.96
N GLY A 254 19.65 21.92 19.79
CA GLY A 254 19.50 22.65 18.52
C GLY A 254 20.34 22.09 17.37
N PHE A 255 19.67 21.88 16.24
CA PHE A 255 20.29 21.74 14.94
C PHE A 255 20.86 23.09 14.49
N THR A 256 22.17 23.17 14.32
CA THR A 256 22.82 24.25 13.58
C THR A 256 22.60 24.04 12.07
N PRO A 257 22.25 25.06 11.29
CA PRO A 257 22.16 24.96 9.84
C PRO A 257 23.58 24.88 9.27
N SER A 258 23.99 23.69 8.84
CA SER A 258 25.25 23.51 8.13
C SER A 258 25.12 24.06 6.72
N MET A 259 26.10 24.91 6.38
CA MET A 259 26.41 25.52 5.10
C MET A 259 25.91 24.75 3.86
N VAL A 260 25.19 25.48 3.01
CA VAL A 260 24.93 25.13 1.61
C VAL A 260 26.27 25.02 0.90
N GLN A 261 26.76 23.79 0.71
CA GLN A 261 27.86 23.52 -0.22
C GLN A 261 27.25 23.39 -1.62
N GLN A 262 27.35 24.47 -2.40
CA GLN A 262 27.03 24.47 -3.83
C GLN A 262 27.85 23.38 -4.51
N THR A 263 27.17 22.37 -5.03
CA THR A 263 27.78 21.37 -5.91
C THR A 263 27.95 22.00 -7.29
N PRO A 264 29.15 21.97 -7.90
CA PRO A 264 29.36 22.54 -9.22
C PRO A 264 28.52 21.78 -10.27
N LEU A 265 27.84 22.55 -11.11
CA LEU A 265 27.09 22.10 -12.27
C LEU A 265 28.06 21.39 -13.24
N VAL A 266 27.97 20.07 -13.33
CA VAL A 266 28.73 19.29 -14.32
C VAL A 266 28.00 19.41 -15.65
N GLU A 267 28.64 20.11 -16.58
CA GLU A 267 28.24 20.24 -17.98
C GLU A 267 28.32 18.87 -18.67
N ALA A 268 27.22 18.42 -19.27
CA ALA A 268 27.20 17.20 -20.04
C ALA A 268 27.95 17.42 -21.38
N PRO A 269 28.76 16.45 -21.84
CA PRO A 269 29.40 16.55 -23.16
C PRO A 269 28.32 16.54 -24.25
N GLY A 270 28.33 17.59 -25.06
CA GLY A 270 27.44 17.77 -26.20
C GLY A 270 27.60 16.68 -27.24
N SER A 271 26.47 16.33 -27.85
CA SER A 271 26.34 15.62 -29.11
C SER A 271 25.87 16.59 -30.18
#